data_AF-A0AAN4NWD1-F1
#
_entry.id   AF-A0AAN4NWD1-F1
#
_cell.length_a   1.000
_cell.length_b   1.000
_cell.length_c   1.000
_cell.angle_alpha   90.00
_cell.angle_beta   90.00
_cell.angle_gamma   90.00
#
_symmetry.space_group_name_H-M   'P 1'
#
loop_
_entity.id
_entity.type
_entity.pdbx_description
1 polymer ?
#
loop_
_entity_poly.entity_id
_entity_poly.type
_entity_poly.pdbx_seq_one_letter_code
_entity_poly.pdbx_strand_id
1 'polypeptide(L)' 'MKQSIVSLAQVIRSKNAGPYELVLDILFKTKENYERVKSSGQW' A
#
# COMPACT_ATOMS: atom_id res chain seq x y z
N MET A 1 6.83 -7.16 -15.27
CA MET A 1 7.80 -7.17 -14.16
C MET A 1 7.06 -6.90 -12.85
N LYS A 2 7.30 -7.69 -11.80
CA LYS A 2 6.78 -7.38 -10.46
C LYS A 2 7.59 -6.24 -9.85
N GLN A 3 6.90 -5.26 -9.29
CA GLN A 3 7.50 -4.10 -8.64
C GLN A 3 7.13 -4.12 -7.15
N SER A 4 8.07 -3.84 -6.26
CA SER A 4 7.81 -3.84 -4.81
C SER A 4 6.95 -2.64 -4.42
N ILE A 5 5.94 -2.87 -3.56
CA ILE A 5 5.11 -1.80 -3.00
C ILE A 5 5.94 -0.75 -2.24
N VAL A 6 7.05 -1.19 -1.61
CA VAL A 6 7.99 -0.32 -0.88
C VAL A 6 8.61 0.73 -1.80
N SER A 7 8.78 0.42 -3.08
CA SER A 7 9.34 1.40 -4.04
C SER A 7 8.37 2.55 -4.34
N LEU A 8 7.05 2.28 -4.27
CA LEU A 8 5.97 3.22 -4.56
C LEU A 8 5.50 3.98 -3.32
N ALA A 9 5.68 3.39 -2.14
CA ALA A 9 5.26 3.94 -0.86
C ALA A 9 6.24 4.97 -0.32
N GLN A 10 5.70 6.06 0.22
CA GLN A 10 6.44 7.02 1.04
C GLN A 10 6.48 6.58 2.50
N VAL A 11 5.36 6.05 3.00
CA VAL A 11 5.22 5.51 4.36
C VAL A 11 4.43 4.23 4.28
N ILE A 12 4.88 3.23 5.03
CA ILE A 12 4.12 2.02 5.34
C ILE A 12 4.12 1.93 6.86
N ARG A 13 2.92 1.88 7.45
CA ARG A 13 2.77 1.72 8.90
C ARG A 13 1.70 0.70 9.21
N SER A 14 1.91 -0.04 10.29
CA SER A 14 0.83 -0.81 10.91
C SER A 14 -0.10 0.12 11.67
N LYS A 15 -1.33 -0.34 11.86
CA LYS A 15 -2.26 0.23 12.83
C LYS A 15 -2.80 -0.88 13.72
N ASN A 16 -3.56 -0.48 14.73
CA ASN A 16 -4.24 -1.43 15.60
C ASN A 16 -5.07 -2.40 14.74
N ALA A 17 -4.80 -3.68 14.91
CA ALA A 17 -5.47 -4.76 14.21
C ALA A 17 -5.94 -5.78 15.23
N GLY A 18 -6.98 -6.53 14.89
CA GLY A 18 -7.44 -7.64 15.72
C GLY A 18 -6.39 -8.75 15.83
N PRO A 19 -6.58 -9.74 16.71
CA PRO A 19 -5.62 -10.81 16.95
C PRO A 19 -5.30 -11.69 15.72
N TYR A 20 -6.12 -11.62 14.67
CA TYR A 20 -5.99 -12.45 13.46
C TYR A 20 -5.84 -11.64 12.17
N GLU A 21 -5.72 -10.32 12.27
CA GLU A 21 -5.65 -9.44 11.11
C GLU A 21 -4.37 -8.62 11.18
N LEU A 22 -3.76 -8.37 10.02
CA LEU A 22 -2.74 -7.34 9.86
C LEU A 22 -3.34 -6.23 9.01
N VAL A 23 -3.41 -5.02 9.57
CA VAL A 23 -3.87 -3.87 8.81
C VAL A 23 -2.74 -2.86 8.65
N LEU A 24 -2.54 -2.44 7.40
CA LEU A 24 -1.52 -1.49 7.02
C LEU A 24 -2.16 -0.26 6.40
N ASP A 25 -1.64 0.92 6.75
CA ASP A 25 -1.84 2.12 5.96
C ASP A 25 -0.60 2.31 5.07
N ILE A 26 -0.81 2.41 3.76
CA ILE A 26 0.23 2.69 2.78
C ILE A 26 -0.02 4.05 2.16
N LEU A 27 0.89 5.00 2.40
CA LEU A 27 0.87 6.31 1.77
C LEU A 27 1.82 6.28 0.57
N PHE A 28 1.30 6.62 -0.61
CA PHE A 28 2.09 6.64 -1.85
C PHE A 28 2.86 7.94 -2.02
N LYS A 29 4.03 7.88 -2.65
CA LYS A 29 4.86 9.06 -2.98
C LYS A 29 4.16 10.04 -3.90
N THR A 30 3.29 9.55 -4.77
CA THR A 30 2.55 10.37 -5.74
C THR A 30 1.13 9.85 -5.90
N LYS A 31 0.24 10.73 -6.38
CA LYS A 31 -1.16 10.38 -6.66
C LYS A 31 -1.26 9.35 -7.79
N GLU A 32 -0.42 9.45 -8.80
CA GLU A 32 -0.40 8.54 -9.95
C GLU A 32 -0.08 7.11 -9.52
N ASN A 33 0.84 6.93 -8.57
CA ASN A 33 1.16 5.61 -8.02
C ASN A 33 -0.04 5.00 -7.28
N TYR A 34 -0.77 5.81 -6.50
CA TYR A 34 -1.99 5.37 -5.84
C TYR A 34 -3.06 4.95 -6.85
N GLU A 35 -3.36 5.79 -7.84
CA GLU A 35 -4.39 5.48 -8.86
C GLU A 35 -4.02 4.26 -9.72
N ARG A 36 -2.74 4.11 -10.07
CA ARG A 36 -2.24 2.93 -10.78
C ARG A 36 -2.44 1.65 -9.97
N VAL A 37 -2.17 1.64 -8.66
CA VAL A 37 -2.38 0.45 -7.83
C VAL A 37 -3.88 0.19 -7.63
N LYS A 38 -4.67 1.23 -7.34
CA LYS A 38 -6.12 1.12 -7.18
C LYS A 38 -6.81 0.55 -8.42
N SER A 39 -6.45 1.03 -9.61
CA SER A 39 -6.99 0.52 -10.88
C SER A 39 -6.54 -0.89 -11.22
N SER A 40 -5.45 -1.38 -10.63
CA SER A 40 -4.94 -2.73 -10.89
C SER A 40 -5.76 -3.86 -10.23
N GLY A 41 -6.63 -3.52 -9.26
CA GLY A 41 -7.41 -4.51 -8.51
C GLY A 41 -6.60 -5.39 -7.56
N GLN A 42 -5.31 -5.09 -7.35
CA GLN A 42 -4.43 -5.78 -6.41
C GLN A 42 -4.48 -5.07 -5.05
N TRP A 43 -5.46 -5.43 -4.24
CA TRP A 43 -5.62 -4.99 -2.84
C TRP A 43 -5.49 -6.17 -1.88
#